data_AF-A0A2H9SKM4-F1
#
_entry.id   AF-A0A2H9SKM4-F1
#
_cell.length_a   1.000
_cell.length_b   1.000
_cell.length_c   1.000
_cell.angle_alpha   90.00
_cell.angle_beta   90.00
_cell.angle_gamma   90.00
#
_symmetry.space_group_name_H-M   'P 1'
#
loop_
_entity.id
_entity.type
_entity.pdbx_description
1 polymer ?
#
loop_
_entity_poly.entity_id
_entity_poly.type
_entity_poly.pdbx_seq_one_letter_code
_entity_poly.pdbx_strand_id
1 'polypeptide(L)' 'MKRWNVIKYQYVSIGDLFSDLTQKSGEPGILLKGLRYRERLSQIEFAKKLNISQTNLSAMENGKRAIGKELAK' A
#
# COMPACT_ATOMS: atom_id res chain seq x y z
N MET A 1 -22.18 33.27 -28.17
CA MET A 1 -22.43 32.05 -27.38
C MET A 1 -21.10 31.35 -27.08
N LYS A 2 -20.69 31.23 -25.80
CA LYS A 2 -19.49 30.48 -25.43
C LYS A 2 -19.84 28.99 -25.34
N ARG A 3 -19.19 28.18 -26.18
CA ARG A 3 -19.34 26.71 -26.21
C ARG A 3 -18.49 26.15 -25.08
N TRP A 4 -19.12 25.62 -24.03
CA TRP A 4 -18.41 24.94 -22.95
C TRP A 4 -17.89 23.61 -23.48
N ASN A 5 -16.57 23.41 -23.42
CA ASN A 5 -15.95 22.12 -23.72
C ASN A 5 -16.28 21.17 -22.57
N VAL A 6 -17.09 20.15 -22.87
CA VAL A 6 -17.37 19.06 -21.93
C VAL A 6 -16.10 18.23 -21.80
N ILE A 7 -15.53 18.16 -20.59
CA ILE A 7 -14.34 17.38 -20.30
C ILE A 7 -14.71 15.90 -20.46
N LYS A 8 -14.09 15.19 -21.41
CA LYS A 8 -14.26 13.74 -21.54
C LYS A 8 -13.58 13.07 -20.34
N TYR A 9 -14.34 12.32 -19.55
CA TYR A 9 -13.78 11.49 -18.48
C TYR A 9 -13.08 10.28 -19.13
N GLN A 10 -11.76 10.25 -19.06
CA GLN A 10 -10.94 9.11 -19.45
C GLN A 10 -10.99 8.07 -18.33
N TYR A 11 -11.39 6.83 -18.65
CA TYR A 11 -11.29 5.73 -17.69
C TYR A 11 -9.82 5.32 -17.52
N VAL A 12 -9.36 5.25 -16.27
CA VAL A 12 -8.06 4.73 -15.87
C VAL A 12 -8.29 3.67 -14.80
N SER A 13 -7.59 2.54 -14.89
CA SER A 13 -7.71 1.52 -13.85
C SER A 13 -6.93 1.96 -12.59
N ILE A 14 -7.36 1.47 -11.43
CA ILE A 14 -6.67 1.74 -10.16
C ILE A 14 -5.21 1.24 -10.21
N GLY A 15 -4.98 0.12 -10.90
CA GLY A 15 -3.66 -0.49 -11.04
C GLY A 15 -2.73 0.35 -11.90
N ASP A 16 -3.24 0.90 -13.01
CA ASP A 16 -2.45 1.79 -13.87
C ASP A 16 -2.09 3.09 -13.14
N LEU A 17 -3.08 3.64 -12.40
CA LEU A 17 -2.93 4.89 -11.67
C LEU A 17 -1.86 4.82 -10.56
N PHE A 18 -1.74 3.68 -9.88
CA PHE A 18 -0.81 3.46 -8.76
C PHE A 18 0.28 2.43 -9.09
N SER A 19 0.59 2.29 -10.38
CA SER A 19 1.60 1.34 -10.87
C SER A 19 2.99 1.63 -10.29
N ASP A 20 3.32 2.90 -10.10
CA ASP A 20 4.58 3.36 -9.49
C ASP A 20 4.75 2.90 -8.03
N LEU A 21 3.67 2.93 -7.25
CA LEU A 21 3.67 2.47 -5.86
C LEU A 21 3.85 0.96 -5.78
N THR A 22 3.13 0.21 -6.61
CA THR A 22 3.10 -1.25 -6.53
C THR A 22 4.34 -1.89 -7.15
N GLN A 23 4.99 -1.26 -8.13
CA GLN A 23 6.18 -1.78 -8.82
C GLN A 23 7.35 -2.08 -7.86
N LYS A 24 7.54 -1.29 -6.81
CA LYS A 24 8.70 -1.44 -5.91
C LYS A 24 8.50 -2.48 -4.80
N SER A 25 7.31 -2.54 -4.22
CA SER A 25 7.06 -3.28 -2.97
C SER A 25 5.97 -4.35 -3.11
N GLY A 26 5.35 -4.45 -4.28
CA GLY A 26 4.16 -5.24 -4.50
C GLY A 26 2.95 -4.64 -3.81
N GLU A 27 1.77 -5.00 -4.31
CA GLU A 27 0.50 -4.55 -3.73
C GLU A 27 0.36 -4.89 -2.23
N PRO A 28 0.70 -6.10 -1.73
CA PRO A 28 0.56 -6.40 -0.31
C PRO A 28 1.43 -5.54 0.60
N GLY A 29 2.67 -5.24 0.18
CA GLY A 29 3.58 -4.39 0.94
C GLY A 29 3.08 -2.96 1.04
N ILE A 30 2.54 -2.41 -0.06
CA ILE A 30 1.95 -1.07 -0.10
C ILE A 30 0.68 -1.00 0.73
N LEU A 31 -0.21 -2.00 0.66
CA LEU A 31 -1.43 -2.04 1.46
C LEU A 31 -1.12 -2.13 2.96
N LEU A 32 -0.17 -2.97 3.36
CA LEU A 32 0.28 -3.09 4.76
C LEU A 32 0.84 -1.76 5.28
N LYS A 33 1.67 -1.10 4.46
CA LYS A 33 2.26 0.20 4.78
C LYS A 33 1.19 1.30 4.86
N GLY A 34 0.23 1.29 3.95
CA GLY A 34 -0.92 2.20 3.94
C GLY A 34 -1.79 2.05 5.19
N LEU A 35 -2.09 0.81 5.58
CA LEU A 35 -2.77 0.50 6.83
C LEU A 35 -2.03 1.08 8.03
N ARG A 36 -0.70 0.87 8.12
CA ARG A 36 0.11 1.45 9.20
C ARG A 36 0.00 2.98 9.27
N TYR A 37 0.08 3.66 8.12
CA TYR A 37 -0.04 5.12 8.08
C TYR A 37 -1.44 5.61 8.45
N ARG A 38 -2.49 4.89 8.02
CA ARG A 38 -3.88 5.20 8.38
C ARG A 38 -4.07 5.19 9.90
N GLU A 39 -3.47 4.22 10.58
CA GLU A 39 -3.50 4.10 12.04
C GLU A 39 -2.49 5.00 12.78
N ARG A 40 -1.72 5.82 12.04
CA ARG A 40 -0.69 6.73 12.57
C ARG A 40 0.38 6.03 13.42
N LEU A 41 0.75 4.81 13.05
CA LEU A 41 1.73 4.01 13.79
C LEU A 41 3.13 4.12 13.16
N SER A 42 4.15 4.17 14.01
CA SER A 42 5.52 3.86 13.61
C SER A 42 5.65 2.38 13.27
N GLN A 43 6.71 2.03 12.55
CA GLN A 43 6.99 0.63 12.21
C GLN A 43 7.25 -0.22 13.46
N ILE A 44 7.80 0.36 14.53
CA ILE A 44 8.02 -0.34 15.80
C ILE A 44 6.69 -0.62 16.50
N GLU A 45 5.79 0.36 16.57
CA GLU A 45 4.48 0.20 17.22
C GLU A 45 3.60 -0.81 16.48
N PHE A 46 3.60 -0.76 15.15
CA PHE A 46 2.81 -1.69 14.36
C PHE A 46 3.35 -3.11 14.43
N ALA A 47 4.68 -3.28 14.38
CA ALA A 47 5.32 -4.59 14.56
C ALA A 47 4.99 -5.20 15.93
N LYS A 48 4.98 -4.39 17.00
CA LYS A 48 4.55 -4.83 18.33
C LYS A 48 3.09 -5.32 18.34
N LYS A 49 2.17 -4.59 17.70
CA LYS A 49 0.76 -4.99 17.59
C LYS A 49 0.57 -6.31 16.83
N LEU A 50 1.39 -6.54 15.81
CA LEU A 50 1.37 -7.75 15.00
C LEU A 50 2.18 -8.91 15.61
N ASN A 51 2.82 -8.71 16.77
CA ASN A 51 3.72 -9.67 17.41
C ASN A 51 4.83 -10.20 16.47
N ILE A 52 5.46 -9.30 15.70
CA ILE A 52 6.59 -9.60 14.83
C ILE A 52 7.75 -8.62 15.08
N SER A 53 8.94 -8.92 14.58
CA SER A 53 10.04 -7.96 14.62
C SER A 53 9.81 -6.79 13.66
N GLN A 54 10.31 -5.61 14.01
CA GLN A 54 10.28 -4.44 13.12
C GLN A 54 11.02 -4.71 11.81
N THR A 55 12.11 -5.49 11.82
CA THR A 55 12.82 -5.91 10.61
C THR A 55 11.95 -6.78 9.70
N ASN A 56 11.16 -7.71 10.26
CA ASN A 56 10.22 -8.51 9.49
C ASN A 56 9.13 -7.64 8.86
N LEU A 57 8.54 -6.72 9.64
CA LEU A 57 7.55 -5.78 9.12
C LEU A 57 8.14 -4.93 7.99
N SER A 58 9.36 -4.42 8.16
CA SER A 58 10.05 -3.63 7.13
C SER A 58 10.31 -4.42 5.86
N ALA A 59 10.72 -5.68 5.98
CA ALA A 59 10.89 -6.56 4.83
C ALA A 59 9.57 -6.79 4.09
N MET A 60 8.45 -6.95 4.81
CA MET A 60 7.11 -7.07 4.23
C MET A 60 6.64 -5.78 3.53
N GLU A 61 6.75 -4.63 4.18
CA GLU A 61 6.34 -3.33 3.62
C GLU A 61 7.14 -2.94 2.38
N ASN A 62 8.37 -3.44 2.23
CA ASN A 62 9.23 -3.17 1.08
C ASN A 62 9.20 -4.31 0.04
N GLY A 63 8.33 -5.31 0.18
CA GLY A 63 8.21 -6.43 -0.76
C GLY A 63 9.39 -7.42 -0.74
N LYS A 64 10.33 -7.30 0.20
CA LYS A 64 11.48 -8.21 0.36
C LYS A 64 11.09 -9.54 1.00
N ARG A 65 9.93 -9.60 1.64
CA ARG A 65 9.38 -10.79 2.29
C ARG A 65 7.88 -10.86 2.06
N ALA A 66 7.36 -12.04 1.75
CA ALA A 66 5.92 -12.27 1.68
C ALA A 66 5.25 -12.16 3.06
N ILE A 67 3.99 -11.77 3.08
CA ILE A 67 3.15 -11.77 4.28
C ILE A 67 2.69 -13.22 4.52
N GLY A 68 2.97 -13.77 5.70
CA GLY A 68 2.60 -15.14 6.05
C GLY A 68 1.08 -15.30 6.20
N LYS A 69 0.53 -16.44 5.76
CA LYS A 69 -0.92 -16.72 5.81
C LYS A 69 -1.54 -16.60 7.20
N GLU A 70 -0.78 -16.96 8.24
CA GLU A 70 -1.23 -16.82 9.63
C GLU A 70 -1.46 -15.36 10.04
N LEU A 71 -0.71 -14.42 9.46
CA LEU A 71 -0.86 -12.99 9.70
C LEU A 71 -1.90 -12.35 8.76
N ALA A 72 -2.12 -12.93 7.59
CA ALA A 72 -3.05 -12.45 6.57
C ALA A 72 -4.50 -12.95 6.74
N LYS A 73 -4.87 -13.37 7.95
CA LYS A 73 -6.22 -13.85 8.28
C LYS A 73 -7.21 -12.70 8.42
#